data_AF-A0AAI9X298-F1
#
_entry.id   AF-A0AAI9X298-F1
#
_cell.length_a   1.000
_cell.length_b   1.000
_cell.length_c   1.000
_cell.angle_alpha   90.00
_cell.angle_beta   90.00
_cell.angle_gamma   90.00
#
_symmetry.space_group_name_H-M   'P 1'
#
loop_
_entity.id
_entity.type
_entity.pdbx_description
1 polymer ?
#
loop_
_entity_poly.entity_id
_entity_poly.type
_entity_poly.pdbx_seq_one_letter_code
_entity_poly.pdbx_strand_id
1 'polypeptide(L)'
;MIFTDGSGFAGHIAASTASLIHGVTSQRRYLGTDSQSTVYAAELSGIEMALAKTRNINGQPTAREVIIFSDSQAVIQAVQNPQRPSGQYVLGLIYEHVRAIRSRNQDQQNPTNITIRWIPAHVGMDGNEFADEEAKGAALLGAGMGAATGDGTGEPLIRLAAAKRAVRQRIRERWEKRWERETTSAPTKRLVQAPNKKTLRLYEGLSKPQCAILIQMRTMRIGLRHFLFKIKAAETDRCNCDEGSQTPRHILMQCPRYVVPRT
;
A
#
# COMPACT_ATOMS: atom_id res chain seq x y z
N MET A 1 -5.90 24.60 -21.25
CA MET A 1 -5.92 24.13 -19.85
C MET A 1 -6.47 22.73 -19.84
N ILE A 2 -5.82 21.83 -19.12
CA ILE A 2 -6.22 20.44 -18.96
C ILE A 2 -6.25 20.17 -17.46
N PHE A 3 -7.33 19.60 -16.95
CA PHE A 3 -7.46 19.11 -15.59
C PHE A 3 -7.24 17.61 -15.61
N THR A 4 -6.63 17.06 -14.56
CA THR A 4 -6.33 15.63 -14.45
C THR A 4 -6.70 15.15 -13.06
N ASP A 5 -7.30 13.96 -12.99
CA ASP A 5 -7.60 13.30 -11.72
C ASP A 5 -7.28 11.81 -11.79
N GLY A 6 -6.93 11.23 -10.65
CA GLY A 6 -6.83 9.79 -10.46
C GLY A 6 -7.69 9.34 -9.30
N SER A 7 -8.76 8.59 -9.59
CA SER A 7 -9.72 8.18 -8.56
C SER A 7 -9.70 6.68 -8.28
N GLY A 8 -9.91 6.35 -7.00
CA GLY A 8 -10.25 5.01 -6.54
C GLY A 8 -11.70 4.95 -6.10
N PHE A 9 -12.53 4.19 -6.81
CA PHE A 9 -13.97 4.13 -6.57
C PHE A 9 -14.49 2.70 -6.72
N ALA A 10 -15.34 2.26 -5.79
CA ALA A 10 -15.92 0.92 -5.76
C ALA A 10 -14.90 -0.25 -5.87
N GLY A 11 -13.68 -0.09 -5.35
CA GLY A 11 -12.61 -1.11 -5.45
C GLY A 11 -11.84 -1.11 -6.78
N HIS A 12 -12.09 -0.11 -7.62
CA HIS A 12 -11.51 0.05 -8.95
C HIS A 12 -10.74 1.37 -9.04
N ILE A 13 -9.66 1.38 -9.82
CA ILE A 13 -8.77 2.53 -9.97
C ILE A 13 -8.80 2.98 -11.43
N ALA A 14 -8.97 4.28 -11.64
CA ALA A 14 -9.00 4.88 -12.97
C ALA A 14 -8.47 6.32 -12.94
N ALA A 15 -8.08 6.81 -14.10
CA ALA A 15 -7.57 8.17 -14.31
C ALA A 15 -8.39 8.87 -15.39
N SER A 16 -8.40 10.19 -15.37
CA SER A 16 -9.03 10.99 -16.39
C SER A 16 -8.24 12.26 -16.73
N THR A 17 -8.60 12.85 -17.85
CA THR A 17 -8.26 14.24 -18.17
C THR A 17 -9.51 14.95 -18.66
N ALA A 18 -9.63 16.24 -18.37
CA ALA A 18 -10.73 17.09 -18.78
C ALA A 18 -10.22 18.42 -19.34
N SER A 19 -10.93 18.98 -20.31
CA SER A 19 -10.71 20.35 -20.80
C SER A 19 -12.04 20.99 -21.13
N LEU A 20 -12.25 22.22 -20.65
CA LEU A 20 -13.50 22.97 -20.80
C LEU A 20 -13.42 24.16 -21.78
N ILE A 21 -12.23 24.50 -22.30
CA ILE A 21 -12.00 25.78 -23.04
C ILE A 21 -12.68 25.81 -24.42
N HIS A 22 -12.78 24.67 -25.12
CA HIS A 22 -13.30 24.61 -26.50
C HIS A 22 -14.41 23.56 -26.63
N GLY A 23 -15.29 23.53 -25.63
CA GLY A 23 -16.23 22.43 -25.41
C GLY A 23 -15.69 21.42 -24.39
N VAL A 24 -16.62 20.72 -23.73
CA VAL A 24 -16.30 19.70 -22.73
C VAL A 24 -15.70 18.49 -23.44
N THR A 25 -14.41 18.26 -23.21
CA THR A 25 -13.73 17.05 -23.69
C THR A 25 -13.10 16.34 -22.50
N SER A 26 -13.30 15.03 -22.43
CA SER A 26 -12.64 14.16 -21.45
C SER A 26 -11.96 12.97 -22.13
N GLN A 27 -10.94 12.45 -21.46
CA GLN A 27 -10.40 11.12 -21.73
C GLN A 27 -10.34 10.38 -20.42
N ARG A 28 -10.59 9.07 -20.49
CA ARG A 28 -10.65 8.18 -19.34
C ARG A 28 -9.74 6.99 -19.56
N ARG A 29 -9.17 6.46 -18.48
CA ARG A 29 -8.38 5.24 -18.51
C ARG A 29 -8.63 4.42 -17.26
N TYR A 30 -9.06 3.18 -17.43
CA TYR A 30 -9.15 2.22 -16.34
C TYR A 30 -7.79 1.58 -16.07
N LEU A 31 -7.39 1.47 -14.81
CA LEU A 31 -6.07 0.96 -14.41
C LEU A 31 -6.14 -0.42 -13.71
N GLY A 32 -7.32 -0.95 -13.47
CA GLY A 32 -7.52 -2.20 -12.74
C GLY A 32 -8.18 -2.00 -11.37
N THR A 33 -8.21 -3.06 -10.58
CA THR A 33 -8.71 -3.02 -9.20
C THR A 33 -7.73 -2.30 -8.26
N ASP A 34 -8.18 -1.96 -7.06
CA ASP A 34 -7.36 -1.42 -5.97
C ASP A 34 -6.23 -2.36 -5.50
N SER A 35 -6.32 -3.64 -5.84
CA SER A 35 -5.28 -4.65 -5.63
C SER A 35 -4.23 -4.65 -6.75
N GLN A 36 -4.59 -4.18 -7.95
CA GLN A 36 -3.74 -4.13 -9.14
C GLN A 36 -3.07 -2.77 -9.35
N SER A 37 -3.71 -1.68 -8.94
CA SER A 37 -3.21 -0.31 -9.11
C SER A 37 -3.36 0.51 -7.83
N THR A 38 -2.87 1.74 -7.85
CA THR A 38 -2.99 2.70 -6.75
C THR A 38 -3.53 4.01 -7.30
N VAL A 39 -4.31 4.74 -6.50
CA VAL A 39 -4.75 6.12 -6.79
C VAL A 39 -3.57 6.98 -7.25
N TYR A 40 -2.44 6.91 -6.54
CA TYR A 40 -1.19 7.58 -6.94
C TYR A 40 -0.71 7.27 -8.38
N ALA A 41 -0.89 6.04 -8.86
CA ALA A 41 -0.52 5.66 -10.23
C ALA A 41 -1.57 6.15 -11.25
N ALA A 42 -2.83 6.27 -10.84
CA ALA A 42 -3.86 6.91 -11.65
C ALA A 42 -3.61 8.41 -11.79
N GLU A 43 -3.26 9.11 -10.71
CA GLU A 43 -2.88 10.53 -10.72
C GLU A 43 -1.72 10.79 -11.69
N LEU A 44 -0.65 9.98 -11.61
CA LEU A 44 0.43 10.00 -12.60
C LEU A 44 -0.07 9.75 -14.03
N SER A 45 -1.04 8.84 -14.19
CA SER A 45 -1.59 8.52 -15.51
C SER A 45 -2.43 9.66 -16.08
N GLY A 46 -3.10 10.46 -15.24
CA GLY A 46 -3.79 11.67 -15.67
C GLY A 46 -2.81 12.68 -16.28
N ILE A 47 -1.67 12.93 -15.62
CA ILE A 47 -0.60 13.79 -16.17
C ILE A 47 -0.03 13.20 -17.46
N GLU A 48 0.24 11.89 -17.48
CA GLU A 48 0.72 11.21 -18.69
C GLU A 48 -0.25 11.38 -19.87
N MET A 49 -1.55 11.23 -19.64
CA MET A 49 -2.59 11.41 -20.66
C MET A 49 -2.62 12.85 -21.17
N ALA A 50 -2.50 13.84 -20.28
CA ALA A 50 -2.48 15.24 -20.66
C ALA A 50 -1.25 15.58 -21.52
N LEU A 51 -0.08 15.02 -21.19
CA LEU A 51 1.14 15.17 -21.98
C LEU A 51 1.05 14.44 -23.33
N ALA A 52 0.49 13.23 -23.36
CA ALA A 52 0.25 12.48 -24.60
C ALA A 52 -0.67 13.24 -25.55
N LYS A 53 -1.74 13.85 -25.02
CA LYS A 53 -2.65 14.71 -25.79
C LYS A 53 -1.91 15.91 -26.36
N THR A 54 -1.05 16.55 -25.57
CA THR A 54 -0.24 17.70 -25.99
C THR A 54 0.76 17.35 -27.09
N ARG A 55 1.41 16.18 -26.98
CA ARG A 55 2.35 15.68 -27.98
C ARG A 55 1.69 15.51 -29.35
N ASN A 56 0.46 15.00 -29.38
CA ASN A 56 -0.27 14.66 -30.60
C ASN A 56 -1.01 15.84 -31.25
N ILE A 57 -0.86 17.08 -30.74
CA ILE A 57 -1.42 18.29 -31.38
C ILE A 57 -0.58 18.61 -32.63
N ASN A 58 -0.78 17.89 -33.72
CA ASN A 58 -0.24 18.21 -35.04
C ASN A 58 -1.39 18.74 -35.91
N GLY A 59 -1.26 19.96 -36.44
CA GLY A 59 -2.16 20.50 -37.46
C GLY A 59 -3.26 21.48 -37.01
N GLN A 60 -3.39 21.81 -35.72
CA GLN A 60 -4.23 22.91 -35.22
C GLN A 60 -3.35 24.07 -34.69
N PRO A 61 -3.85 25.32 -34.62
CA PRO A 61 -3.08 26.44 -34.09
C PRO A 61 -2.51 26.05 -32.73
N THR A 62 -1.20 25.93 -32.65
CA THR A 62 -0.54 25.45 -31.44
C THR A 62 -0.85 26.43 -30.31
N ALA A 63 -1.53 25.95 -29.27
CA ALA A 63 -1.65 26.71 -28.05
C ALA A 63 -0.22 26.98 -27.54
N ARG A 64 0.18 28.26 -27.49
CA ARG A 64 1.52 28.68 -27.02
C ARG A 64 1.81 28.19 -25.60
N GLU A 65 0.76 27.96 -24.83
CA GLU A 65 0.82 27.52 -23.44
C GLU A 65 -0.19 26.41 -23.16
N VAL A 66 0.30 25.33 -22.55
CA VAL A 66 -0.52 24.23 -22.02
C VAL A 66 -0.32 24.16 -20.52
N ILE A 67 -1.38 24.48 -19.78
CA ILE A 67 -1.41 24.36 -18.32
C ILE A 67 -2.16 23.09 -17.96
N ILE A 68 -1.48 22.20 -17.22
CA ILE A 68 -2.01 20.96 -16.66
C ILE A 68 -2.26 21.21 -15.17
N PHE A 69 -3.50 21.08 -14.74
CA PHE A 69 -3.92 21.19 -13.34
C PHE A 69 -4.07 19.81 -12.73
N SER A 70 -3.45 19.61 -11.57
CA SER A 70 -3.59 18.40 -10.75
C SER A 70 -3.68 18.81 -9.30
N ASP A 71 -4.49 18.12 -8.51
CA ASP A 71 -4.59 18.33 -7.07
C ASP A 71 -3.61 17.46 -6.25
N SER A 72 -2.90 16.56 -6.91
CA SER A 72 -1.93 15.65 -6.30
C SER A 72 -0.52 16.24 -6.23
N GLN A 73 -0.22 16.97 -5.14
CA GLN A 73 1.13 17.51 -4.88
C GLN A 73 2.22 16.43 -4.93
N ALA A 74 1.92 15.23 -4.42
CA ALA A 74 2.87 14.11 -4.41
C ALA A 74 3.28 13.70 -5.83
N VAL A 75 2.34 13.72 -6.78
CA VAL A 75 2.62 13.40 -8.18
C VAL A 75 3.41 14.50 -8.86
N ILE A 76 3.08 15.77 -8.62
CA ILE A 76 3.84 16.91 -9.16
C ILE A 76 5.30 16.84 -8.68
N GLN A 77 5.53 16.58 -7.39
CA GLN A 77 6.87 16.38 -6.83
C GLN A 77 7.60 15.19 -7.47
N ALA A 78 6.90 14.08 -7.72
CA ALA A 78 7.51 12.90 -8.34
C ALA A 78 7.89 13.11 -9.80
N VAL A 79 7.15 13.93 -10.55
CA VAL A 79 7.52 14.32 -11.92
C VAL A 79 8.75 15.23 -11.93
N GLN A 80 8.91 16.08 -10.92
CA GLN A 80 10.09 16.94 -10.76
C GLN A 80 11.33 16.15 -10.30
N ASN A 81 11.17 15.23 -9.35
CA ASN A 81 12.24 14.44 -8.77
C ASN A 81 11.82 12.95 -8.65
N PRO A 82 12.08 12.12 -9.67
CA PRO A 82 11.61 10.76 -9.73
C PRO A 82 12.42 9.87 -8.79
N GLN A 83 11.78 9.42 -7.72
CA GLN A 83 12.34 8.42 -6.80
C GLN A 83 11.94 7.01 -7.25
N ARG A 84 11.68 6.08 -6.31
CA ARG A 84 11.20 4.72 -6.61
C ARG A 84 9.73 4.48 -6.21
N PRO A 85 8.75 5.25 -6.73
CA PRO A 85 7.34 5.10 -6.34
C PRO A 85 6.65 3.95 -7.09
N SER A 86 5.42 3.59 -6.65
CA SER A 86 4.61 2.52 -7.26
C SER A 86 4.19 2.76 -8.71
N GLY A 87 4.30 4.00 -9.21
CA GLY A 87 3.97 4.43 -10.57
C GLY A 87 5.18 4.65 -11.50
N GLN A 88 6.34 4.03 -11.22
CA GLN A 88 7.58 4.28 -11.97
C GLN A 88 7.45 4.03 -13.49
N TYR A 89 6.62 3.07 -13.90
CA TYR A 89 6.34 2.83 -15.33
C TYR A 89 5.64 4.04 -15.99
N VAL A 90 4.71 4.70 -15.28
CA VAL A 90 4.03 5.91 -15.76
C VAL A 90 4.99 7.09 -15.82
N LEU A 91 5.89 7.21 -14.84
CA LEU A 91 6.95 8.23 -14.87
C LEU A 91 7.84 8.06 -16.09
N GLY A 92 8.18 6.82 -16.48
CA GLY A 92 8.90 6.55 -17.72
C GLY A 92 8.21 7.15 -18.96
N LEU A 93 6.92 6.87 -19.11
CA LEU A 93 6.09 7.42 -20.20
C LEU A 93 6.01 8.94 -20.16
N ILE A 94 5.86 9.54 -18.97
CA ILE A 94 5.89 11.01 -18.79
C ILE A 94 7.21 11.57 -19.32
N TYR A 95 8.36 10.99 -18.97
CA TYR A 95 9.65 11.46 -19.46
C TYR A 95 9.85 11.24 -20.96
N GLU A 96 9.26 10.22 -21.56
CA GLU A 96 9.24 10.03 -23.01
C GLU A 96 8.44 11.15 -23.70
N HIS A 97 7.24 11.48 -23.21
CA HIS A 97 6.45 12.59 -23.74
C HIS A 97 7.15 13.92 -23.58
N VAL A 98 7.72 14.20 -22.41
CA VAL A 98 8.47 15.44 -22.15
C VAL A 98 9.67 15.56 -23.09
N ARG A 99 10.41 14.47 -23.32
CA ARG A 99 11.52 14.45 -24.28
C ARG A 99 11.05 14.72 -25.70
N ALA A 100 9.99 14.05 -26.15
CA ALA A 100 9.42 14.25 -27.49
C ALA A 100 8.94 15.69 -27.72
N ILE A 101 8.26 16.28 -26.73
CA ILE A 101 7.78 17.67 -26.79
C ILE A 101 8.95 18.65 -26.82
N ARG A 102 9.99 18.42 -26.00
CA ARG A 102 11.21 19.25 -26.02
C ARG A 102 11.94 19.19 -27.36
N SER A 103 12.09 18.00 -27.94
CA SER A 103 12.69 17.85 -29.27
C SER A 103 11.88 18.59 -30.34
N ARG A 104 10.55 18.42 -30.36
CA ARG A 104 9.67 19.17 -31.28
C ARG A 104 9.79 20.69 -31.10
N ASN A 105 9.89 21.16 -29.87
CA ASN A 105 9.99 22.58 -29.56
C ASN A 105 11.31 23.20 -30.05
N GLN A 106 12.40 22.43 -30.22
CA GLN A 106 13.67 22.95 -30.72
C GLN A 106 13.58 23.41 -32.18
N ASP A 107 12.76 22.72 -32.97
CA ASP A 107 12.58 23.00 -34.41
C ASP A 107 11.45 24.00 -34.68
N GLN A 108 10.73 24.45 -33.65
CA GLN A 108 9.59 25.36 -33.79
C GLN A 108 9.99 26.81 -33.53
N GLN A 109 9.55 27.69 -34.42
CA GLN A 109 9.70 29.14 -34.26
C GLN A 109 8.87 29.69 -33.07
N ASN A 110 7.82 28.97 -32.67
CA ASN A 110 7.02 29.24 -31.48
C ASN A 110 6.87 27.95 -30.65
N PRO A 111 7.74 27.72 -29.65
CA PRO A 111 7.69 26.50 -28.84
C PRO A 111 6.45 26.47 -27.93
N THR A 112 5.94 25.27 -27.68
CA THR A 112 4.82 25.06 -26.75
C THR A 112 5.34 24.99 -25.31
N ASN A 113 4.93 25.92 -24.45
CA ASN A 113 5.30 25.87 -23.03
C ASN A 113 4.31 24.97 -22.25
N ILE A 114 4.83 24.09 -21.41
CA ILE A 114 4.00 23.20 -20.57
C ILE A 114 4.27 23.48 -19.10
N THR A 115 3.20 23.83 -18.38
CA THR A 115 3.23 24.10 -16.94
C THR A 115 2.31 23.14 -16.22
N ILE A 116 2.83 22.42 -15.23
CA ILE A 116 1.99 21.64 -14.30
C ILE A 116 1.76 22.49 -13.05
N ARG A 117 0.50 22.74 -12.71
CA ARG A 117 0.10 23.60 -11.59
C ARG A 117 -0.73 22.81 -10.59
N TRP A 118 -0.34 22.92 -9.32
CA TRP A 118 -1.15 22.40 -8.24
C TRP A 118 -2.41 23.25 -8.02
N ILE A 119 -3.55 22.59 -7.80
CA ILE A 119 -4.80 23.20 -7.35
C ILE A 119 -5.35 22.43 -6.14
N PRO A 120 -6.11 23.07 -5.23
CA PRO A 120 -6.74 22.34 -4.14
C PRO A 120 -7.88 21.43 -4.65
N ALA A 121 -7.99 20.24 -4.07
CA ALA A 121 -9.09 19.30 -4.33
C ALA A 121 -10.39 19.79 -3.66
N HIS A 122 -11.54 19.45 -4.26
CA HIS A 122 -12.90 19.61 -3.68
C HIS A 122 -13.28 21.04 -3.25
N VAL A 123 -12.84 22.05 -4.00
CA VAL A 123 -13.18 23.46 -3.72
C VAL A 123 -14.19 24.07 -4.70
N GLY A 124 -14.93 23.28 -5.49
CA GLY A 124 -15.87 23.81 -6.48
C GLY A 124 -15.21 24.25 -7.80
N MET A 125 -14.04 23.68 -8.16
CA MET A 125 -13.45 23.94 -9.47
C MET A 125 -14.03 22.98 -10.51
N ASP A 126 -14.96 23.47 -11.33
CA ASP A 126 -15.70 22.69 -12.33
C ASP A 126 -14.81 21.73 -13.14
N GLY A 127 -13.64 22.19 -13.59
CA GLY A 127 -12.71 21.36 -14.37
C GLY A 127 -12.09 20.20 -13.59
N ASN A 128 -11.79 20.41 -12.30
CA ASN A 128 -11.25 19.37 -11.43
C ASN A 128 -12.35 18.38 -11.02
N GLU A 129 -13.52 18.89 -10.65
CA GLU A 129 -14.66 18.06 -10.25
C GLU A 129 -15.15 17.19 -11.41
N PHE A 130 -15.18 17.74 -12.62
CA PHE A 130 -15.51 16.97 -13.81
C PHE A 130 -14.44 15.90 -14.13
N ALA A 131 -13.15 16.18 -13.91
CA ALA A 131 -12.11 15.16 -14.04
C ALA A 131 -12.30 14.03 -13.01
N ASP A 132 -12.55 14.36 -11.75
CA ASP A 132 -12.83 13.37 -10.68
C ASP A 132 -14.06 12.52 -10.99
N GLU A 133 -15.15 13.13 -11.45
CA GLU A 133 -16.36 12.41 -11.86
C GLU A 133 -16.09 11.46 -13.04
N GLU A 134 -15.35 11.91 -14.05
CA GLU A 134 -14.98 11.08 -15.20
C GLU A 134 -14.06 9.91 -14.81
N ALA A 135 -13.15 10.11 -13.85
CA ALA A 135 -12.29 9.06 -13.32
C ALA A 135 -13.12 8.02 -12.53
N LYS A 136 -14.05 8.46 -11.68
CA LYS A 136 -15.00 7.58 -10.98
C LYS A 136 -15.89 6.82 -11.96
N GLY A 137 -16.38 7.48 -13.00
CA GLY A 137 -17.17 6.86 -14.08
C GLY A 137 -16.39 5.75 -14.79
N ALA A 138 -15.10 5.97 -15.07
CA ALA A 138 -14.24 4.94 -15.66
C ALA A 138 -13.97 3.76 -14.73
N ALA A 139 -13.84 3.99 -13.42
CA ALA A 139 -13.72 2.93 -12.42
C ALA A 139 -15.00 2.06 -12.37
N LEU A 140 -16.18 2.69 -12.40
CA LEU A 140 -17.49 2.01 -12.45
C LEU A 140 -17.68 1.21 -13.74
N LEU A 141 -17.39 1.80 -14.89
CA LEU A 141 -17.48 1.11 -16.19
C LEU A 141 -16.52 -0.08 -16.26
N GLY A 142 -15.29 0.09 -15.75
CA GLY A 142 -14.31 -0.99 -15.65
C GLY A 142 -14.73 -2.13 -14.72
N ALA A 143 -15.50 -1.81 -13.67
CA ALA A 143 -16.11 -2.79 -12.76
C ALA A 143 -17.18 -3.64 -13.48
N GLY A 144 -18.06 -2.98 -14.25
CA GLY A 144 -19.14 -3.64 -14.98
C GLY A 144 -18.70 -4.45 -16.19
N MET A 145 -17.62 -4.04 -16.88
CA MET A 145 -17.11 -4.71 -18.08
C MET A 145 -16.12 -5.85 -17.80
N GLY A 146 -15.80 -6.15 -16.54
CA GLY A 146 -14.90 -7.27 -16.21
C GLY A 146 -13.60 -7.26 -17.03
N ALA A 147 -12.74 -6.26 -16.81
CA ALA A 147 -11.40 -6.21 -17.42
C ALA A 147 -11.34 -6.27 -18.98
N ALA A 148 -12.42 -5.94 -19.69
CA ALA A 148 -12.44 -5.94 -21.16
C ALA A 148 -12.62 -4.52 -21.75
N THR A 149 -11.71 -3.59 -21.45
CA THR A 149 -11.48 -2.39 -22.29
C THR A 149 -10.02 -1.94 -22.14
N GLY A 150 -9.13 -2.78 -22.65
CA GLY A 150 -7.77 -2.38 -23.02
C GLY A 150 -7.55 -2.82 -24.45
N ASP A 151 -7.94 -1.99 -25.41
CA ASP A 151 -7.46 -2.12 -26.78
C ASP A 151 -5.95 -1.85 -26.74
N GLY A 152 -5.14 -2.90 -26.92
CA GLY A 152 -3.68 -2.82 -26.78
C GLY A 152 -3.06 -4.13 -26.34
N THR A 153 -2.41 -4.77 -27.31
CA THR A 153 -1.50 -5.92 -27.29
C THR A 153 -0.31 -5.83 -26.31
N GLY A 154 -0.54 -5.48 -25.05
CA GLY A 154 0.48 -5.47 -24.01
C GLY A 154 0.34 -6.65 -23.07
N GLU A 155 1.41 -7.40 -22.84
CA GLU A 155 1.51 -8.37 -21.74
C GLU A 155 0.97 -7.75 -20.44
N PRO A 156 0.28 -8.52 -19.57
CA PRO A 156 -0.26 -8.00 -18.33
C PRO A 156 0.88 -7.41 -17.51
N LEU A 157 0.90 -6.07 -17.42
CA LEU A 157 1.96 -5.33 -16.76
C LEU A 157 1.78 -5.53 -15.25
N ILE A 158 2.38 -6.61 -14.71
CA ILE A 158 2.34 -6.94 -13.30
C ILE A 158 3.13 -5.86 -12.55
N ARG A 159 2.40 -4.87 -12.02
CA ARG A 159 3.00 -3.79 -11.24
C ARG A 159 3.67 -4.36 -10.00
N LEU A 160 4.94 -4.03 -9.76
CA LEU A 160 5.72 -4.57 -8.63
C LEU A 160 5.03 -4.38 -7.27
N ALA A 161 4.33 -3.25 -7.08
CA ALA A 161 3.56 -2.98 -5.88
C ALA A 161 2.39 -3.97 -5.71
N ALA A 162 1.64 -4.24 -6.79
CA ALA A 162 0.56 -5.22 -6.80
C ALA A 162 1.09 -6.64 -6.55
N ALA A 163 2.19 -7.02 -7.20
CA ALA A 163 2.84 -8.31 -6.95
C ALA A 163 3.27 -8.48 -5.49
N LYS A 164 3.95 -7.48 -4.92
CA LYS A 164 4.36 -7.49 -3.50
C LYS A 164 3.15 -7.60 -2.57
N ARG A 165 2.06 -6.90 -2.87
CA ARG A 165 0.82 -6.98 -2.08
C ARG A 165 0.18 -8.37 -2.17
N ALA A 166 0.05 -8.93 -3.37
CA ALA A 166 -0.51 -10.26 -3.59
C ALA A 166 0.31 -11.34 -2.88
N VAL A 167 1.65 -11.27 -2.94
CA VAL A 167 2.54 -12.19 -2.20
C VAL A 167 2.31 -12.07 -0.69
N ARG A 168 2.30 -10.85 -0.14
CA ARG A 168 2.05 -10.63 1.30
C ARG A 168 0.68 -11.14 1.72
N GLN A 169 -0.34 -10.96 0.89
CA GLN A 169 -1.68 -11.47 1.16
C GLN A 169 -1.70 -13.00 1.19
N ARG A 170 -1.16 -13.66 0.17
CA ARG A 170 -1.05 -15.13 0.14
C ARG A 170 -0.26 -15.70 1.32
N ILE A 171 0.82 -15.02 1.73
CA ILE A 171 1.59 -15.41 2.92
C ILE A 171 0.71 -15.31 4.18
N ARG A 172 -0.04 -14.21 4.34
CA ARG A 172 -0.95 -14.02 5.47
C ARG A 172 -2.03 -15.10 5.51
N GLU A 173 -2.73 -15.32 4.41
CA GLU A 173 -3.80 -16.33 4.31
C GLU A 173 -3.28 -17.75 4.61
N ARG A 174 -2.11 -18.11 4.05
CA ARG A 174 -1.47 -19.40 4.34
C ARG A 174 -1.15 -19.54 5.82
N TRP A 175 -0.71 -18.47 6.43
CA TRP A 175 -0.30 -18.49 7.82
C TRP A 175 -1.47 -18.50 8.80
N GLU A 176 -2.56 -17.78 8.50
CA GLU A 176 -3.83 -17.86 9.24
C GLU A 176 -4.39 -19.28 9.21
N LYS A 177 -4.45 -19.90 8.01
CA LYS A 177 -4.86 -21.31 7.88
C LYS A 177 -3.99 -22.26 8.68
N ARG A 178 -2.67 -22.01 8.72
CA ARG A 178 -1.73 -22.82 9.54
C ARG A 178 -1.99 -22.62 11.03
N TRP A 179 -2.25 -21.39 11.47
CA TRP A 179 -2.57 -21.07 12.86
C TRP A 179 -3.86 -21.75 13.32
N GLU A 180 -4.91 -21.72 12.51
CA GLU A 180 -6.19 -22.40 12.80
C GLU A 180 -5.99 -23.90 12.97
N ARG A 181 -5.29 -24.55 12.03
CA ARG A 181 -5.02 -26.00 12.03
C ARG A 181 -4.11 -26.48 13.15
N GLU A 182 -3.36 -25.58 13.80
CA GLU A 182 -2.42 -25.96 14.86
C GLU A 182 -3.16 -26.37 16.14
N THR A 183 -3.12 -27.67 16.47
CA THR A 183 -3.80 -28.26 17.63
C THR A 183 -2.95 -28.24 18.91
N THR A 184 -1.61 -28.13 18.80
CA THR A 184 -0.70 -28.19 19.95
C THR A 184 -0.45 -26.83 20.61
N SER A 185 -1.00 -25.76 20.04
CA SER A 185 -0.78 -24.36 20.45
C SER A 185 -1.79 -23.82 21.46
N ALA A 186 -2.63 -24.67 22.07
CA ALA A 186 -3.68 -24.23 23.01
C ALA A 186 -3.20 -23.24 24.09
N PRO A 187 -2.01 -23.41 24.73
CA PRO A 187 -1.49 -22.40 25.67
C PRO A 187 -1.18 -21.06 25.01
N THR A 188 -0.60 -21.06 23.81
CA THR A 188 -0.27 -19.85 23.05
C THR A 188 -1.53 -19.16 22.52
N LYS A 189 -2.53 -19.92 22.06
CA LYS A 189 -3.83 -19.41 21.60
C LYS A 189 -4.63 -18.70 22.69
N ARG A 190 -4.46 -19.10 23.97
CA ARG A 190 -5.03 -18.37 25.12
C ARG A 190 -4.40 -16.98 25.32
N LEU A 191 -3.14 -16.81 24.93
CA LEU A 191 -2.38 -15.58 25.15
C LEU A 191 -2.47 -14.63 23.96
N VAL A 192 -2.64 -15.18 22.76
CA VAL A 192 -2.68 -14.46 21.49
C VAL A 192 -3.73 -15.14 20.61
N GLN A 193 -4.90 -14.53 20.45
CA GLN A 193 -6.01 -15.11 19.68
C GLN A 193 -5.65 -15.26 18.20
N ALA A 194 -5.07 -14.20 17.64
CA ALA A 194 -4.51 -14.18 16.30
C ALA A 194 -3.20 -13.40 16.35
N PRO A 195 -2.18 -13.81 15.60
CA PRO A 195 -0.91 -13.12 15.70
C PRO A 195 -1.02 -11.73 15.09
N ASN A 196 -0.60 -10.74 15.86
CA ASN A 196 -0.75 -9.33 15.52
C ASN A 196 0.57 -8.61 15.78
N LYS A 197 0.92 -7.61 14.96
CA LYS A 197 2.04 -6.72 15.24
C LYS A 197 1.92 -6.06 16.62
N LYS A 198 0.70 -5.84 17.11
CA LYS A 198 0.44 -5.35 18.47
C LYS A 198 1.01 -6.27 19.55
N THR A 199 1.06 -7.59 19.32
CA THR A 199 1.69 -8.54 20.25
C THR A 199 3.19 -8.31 20.39
N LEU A 200 3.85 -7.77 19.36
CA LEU A 200 5.28 -7.47 19.41
C LEU A 200 5.60 -6.29 20.34
N ARG A 201 4.64 -5.40 20.60
CA ARG A 201 4.81 -4.27 21.52
C ARG A 201 5.14 -4.71 22.95
N LEU A 202 4.71 -5.91 23.34
CA LEU A 202 5.03 -6.50 24.65
C LEU A 202 6.52 -6.76 24.85
N TYR A 203 7.30 -6.73 23.77
CA TYR A 203 8.72 -7.04 23.75
C TYR A 203 9.56 -5.85 23.27
N GLU A 204 8.97 -4.67 23.05
CA GLU A 204 9.70 -3.47 22.68
C GLU A 204 10.65 -3.04 23.79
N GLY A 205 11.88 -2.66 23.43
CA GLY A 205 12.92 -2.24 24.38
C GLY A 205 13.62 -3.38 25.14
N LEU A 206 13.18 -4.62 25.00
CA LEU A 206 13.82 -5.79 25.63
C LEU A 206 14.94 -6.35 24.75
N SER A 207 16.01 -6.82 25.38
CA SER A 207 17.06 -7.60 24.72
C SER A 207 16.54 -8.98 24.29
N LYS A 208 17.20 -9.60 23.31
CA LYS A 208 16.83 -10.96 22.83
C LYS A 208 16.70 -11.99 23.96
N PRO A 209 17.63 -12.06 24.94
CA PRO A 209 17.49 -12.98 26.07
C PRO A 209 16.25 -12.70 26.93
N GLN A 210 15.96 -11.42 27.24
CA GLN A 210 14.78 -11.04 28.01
C GLN A 210 13.48 -11.42 27.30
N CYS A 211 13.40 -11.15 25.98
CA CYS A 211 12.27 -11.58 25.16
C CYS A 211 12.07 -13.10 25.22
N ALA A 212 13.15 -13.87 25.09
CA ALA A 212 13.08 -15.33 25.12
C ALA A 212 12.53 -15.84 26.46
N ILE A 213 13.05 -15.34 27.59
CA ILE A 213 12.57 -15.71 28.92
C ILE A 213 11.09 -15.32 29.07
N LEU A 214 10.69 -14.12 28.66
CA LEU A 214 9.31 -13.67 28.76
C LEU A 214 8.34 -14.53 27.92
N ILE A 215 8.73 -14.89 26.70
CA ILE A 215 7.95 -15.81 25.85
C ILE A 215 7.83 -17.19 26.50
N GLN A 216 8.92 -17.74 27.04
CA GLN A 216 8.92 -19.05 27.70
C GLN A 216 8.05 -19.05 28.96
N MET A 217 8.13 -17.99 29.78
CA MET A 217 7.26 -17.82 30.94
C MET A 217 5.80 -17.74 30.55
N ARG A 218 5.46 -16.90 29.56
CA ARG A 218 4.07 -16.73 29.10
C ARG A 218 3.50 -18.03 28.53
N THR A 219 4.28 -18.75 27.73
CA THR A 219 3.86 -20.01 27.09
C THR A 219 3.94 -21.23 28.01
N MET A 220 4.42 -21.06 29.25
CA MET A 220 4.68 -22.15 30.20
C MET A 220 5.70 -23.18 29.69
N ARG A 221 6.53 -22.82 28.70
CA ARG A 221 7.60 -23.66 28.12
C ARG A 221 8.96 -23.13 28.57
N ILE A 222 9.16 -23.11 29.87
CA ILE A 222 10.38 -22.68 30.54
C ILE A 222 10.93 -23.85 31.37
N GLY A 223 12.24 -23.89 31.62
CA GLY A 223 12.91 -24.95 32.40
C GLY A 223 12.56 -25.01 33.90
N LEU A 224 11.29 -24.86 34.26
CA LEU A 224 10.76 -25.08 35.61
C LEU A 224 10.14 -26.48 35.69
N ARG A 225 10.08 -27.05 36.90
CA ARG A 225 9.62 -28.43 37.14
C ARG A 225 8.25 -28.73 36.57
N HIS A 226 7.32 -27.76 36.55
CA HIS A 226 6.02 -27.95 35.91
C HIS A 226 6.13 -28.39 34.44
N PHE A 227 6.98 -27.72 33.66
CA PHE A 227 7.18 -28.06 32.26
C PHE A 227 8.04 -29.31 32.11
N LEU A 228 9.13 -29.42 32.89
CA LEU A 228 10.05 -30.56 32.84
C LEU A 228 9.35 -31.89 33.17
N PHE A 229 8.48 -31.91 34.19
CA PHE A 229 7.67 -33.07 34.53
C PHE A 229 6.73 -33.47 33.39
N LYS A 230 6.07 -32.50 32.76
CA LYS A 230 5.16 -32.73 31.62
C LYS A 230 5.85 -33.40 30.43
N ILE A 231 7.12 -33.09 30.20
CA ILE A 231 7.94 -33.72 29.15
C ILE A 231 8.75 -34.92 29.65
N LYS A 232 8.49 -35.40 30.88
CA LYS A 232 9.18 -36.53 31.53
C LYS A 232 10.70 -36.34 31.68
N ALA A 233 11.15 -35.09 31.83
CA ALA A 233 12.54 -34.73 32.12
C ALA A 233 12.80 -34.46 33.63
N ALA A 234 11.77 -34.57 34.46
CA ALA A 234 11.86 -34.50 35.92
C ALA A 234 10.84 -35.45 36.56
N GLU A 235 11.16 -35.98 37.74
CA GLU A 235 10.32 -36.95 38.47
C GLU A 235 9.10 -36.32 39.14
N THR A 236 9.10 -35.00 39.37
CA THR A 236 8.01 -34.29 40.02
C THR A 236 7.85 -32.87 39.49
N ASP A 237 6.62 -32.37 39.47
CA ASP A 237 6.30 -30.98 39.14
C ASP A 237 6.38 -30.03 40.35
N ARG A 238 6.52 -30.58 41.56
CA ARG A 238 6.47 -29.85 42.84
C ARG A 238 7.68 -28.93 43.02
N CYS A 239 7.41 -27.72 43.51
CA CYS A 239 8.42 -26.76 43.92
C CYS A 239 9.11 -27.21 45.22
N ASN A 240 10.37 -26.82 45.43
CA ASN A 240 11.14 -27.11 46.66
C ASN A 240 10.66 -26.35 47.92
N CYS A 241 9.55 -25.62 47.82
CA CYS A 241 8.84 -25.06 48.98
C CYS A 241 7.62 -25.91 49.35
N ASP A 242 7.34 -26.98 48.61
CA ASP A 242 6.24 -27.94 48.81
C ASP A 242 4.80 -27.38 48.75
N GLU A 243 4.63 -26.09 48.48
CA GLU A 243 3.33 -25.41 48.37
C GLU A 243 2.66 -25.50 46.99
N GLY A 244 3.19 -26.29 46.05
CA GLY A 244 2.54 -26.54 44.76
C GLY A 244 3.48 -26.80 43.59
N SER A 245 2.91 -26.79 42.38
CA SER A 245 3.63 -26.99 41.12
C SER A 245 4.53 -25.79 40.80
N GLN A 246 5.77 -26.04 40.36
CA GLN A 246 6.74 -24.99 40.05
C GLN A 246 6.43 -24.32 38.70
N THR A 247 5.51 -23.36 38.73
CA THR A 247 5.11 -22.54 37.58
C THR A 247 5.74 -21.14 37.64
N PRO A 248 5.82 -20.39 36.52
CA PRO A 248 6.19 -18.98 36.54
C PRO A 248 5.36 -18.15 37.53
N ARG A 249 4.04 -18.35 37.57
CA ARG A 249 3.15 -17.69 38.55
C ARG A 249 3.57 -18.02 39.98
N HIS A 250 3.85 -19.29 40.27
CA HIS A 250 4.26 -19.68 41.61
C HIS A 250 5.59 -19.03 41.98
N ILE A 251 6.62 -19.11 41.14
CA ILE A 251 7.94 -18.51 41.40
C ILE A 251 7.85 -16.99 41.57
N LEU A 252 7.13 -16.30 40.69
CA LEU A 252 7.07 -14.83 40.67
C LEU A 252 6.11 -14.23 41.68
N MET A 253 5.05 -14.94 42.08
CA MET A 253 3.95 -14.33 42.86
C MET A 253 3.61 -15.03 44.17
N GLN A 254 4.01 -16.30 44.39
CA GLN A 254 3.49 -17.11 45.49
C GLN A 254 4.58 -17.74 46.37
N CYS A 255 5.60 -18.35 45.76
CA CYS A 255 6.64 -19.11 46.43
C CYS A 255 7.33 -18.34 47.58
N PRO A 256 7.32 -18.84 48.82
CA PRO A 256 7.90 -18.16 49.98
C PRO A 256 9.43 -18.04 49.88
N ARG A 257 10.08 -18.94 49.12
CA ARG A 257 11.54 -18.92 48.93
C ARG A 257 12.05 -17.75 48.10
N TYR A 258 11.18 -17.08 47.36
CA TYR A 258 11.53 -15.96 46.48
C TYR A 258 10.82 -14.67 46.90
N VAL A 259 10.57 -14.45 48.19
CA VAL A 259 9.95 -13.22 48.68
C VAL A 259 10.88 -12.02 48.55
N VAL A 260 12.15 -12.15 48.94
CA VAL A 260 13.14 -11.04 48.89
C VAL A 260 13.41 -10.56 47.46
N PRO A 261 13.57 -11.43 46.44
CA PRO A 261 13.75 -10.97 45.06
C PRO A 261 12.52 -10.33 44.39
N ARG A 262 11.35 -10.28 45.05
CA ARG A 262 10.12 -9.65 44.52
C ARG A 262 9.96 -8.19 44.93
N THR A 263 10.58 -7.79 46.04
CA THR A 263 10.60 -6.42 46.57
C THR A 263 11.75 -5.65 45.95
#